data_AF-A0A1C5RFZ6-F1
#
_entry.id   AF-A0A1C5RFZ6-F1
#
_cell.length_a   1.000
_cell.length_b   1.000
_cell.length_c   1.000
_cell.angle_alpha   90.00
_cell.angle_beta   90.00
_cell.angle_gamma   90.00
#
_symmetry.space_group_name_H-M   'P 1'
#
loop_
_entity.id
_entity.type
_entity.pdbx_description
1 polymer ?
#
loop_
_entity_poly.entity_id
_entity_poly.type
_entity_poly.pdbx_seq_one_letter_code
_entity_poly.pdbx_strand_id
1 'polypeptide(L)'
;MYRVGKIDREIYHCIAEDIVTDEVIITVVQIMHIRERHPNDYELFSTYFDEIIRDLDYIIEAKKPNTALILKEIKDVKEVFKMVLRLITSKDNLDYKNSIITFMKIDDKEWNRLLRNKKILYKRE
;
A
#
# COMPACT_ATOMS: atom_id res chain seq x y z
N MET A 1 -0.30 13.68 10.96
CA MET A 1 -0.67 12.85 9.78
C MET A 1 -0.19 13.58 8.55
N TYR A 2 0.27 12.84 7.54
CA TYR A 2 0.73 13.41 6.28
C TYR A 2 -0.06 12.75 5.16
N ARG A 3 -0.56 13.57 4.23
CA ARG A 3 -1.19 13.06 3.01
C ARG A 3 -0.09 12.57 2.07
N VAL A 4 -0.28 11.39 1.50
CA VAL A 4 0.73 10.71 0.67
C VAL A 4 0.26 10.37 -0.73
N GLY A 5 -1.05 10.42 -1.00
CA GLY A 5 -1.59 10.20 -2.34
C GLY A 5 -3.11 10.09 -2.36
N LYS A 6 -3.63 9.63 -3.49
CA LYS A 6 -5.05 9.30 -3.69
C LYS A 6 -5.20 7.99 -4.45
N ILE A 7 -6.09 7.12 -3.98
CA ILE A 7 -6.48 5.91 -4.70
C ILE A 7 -7.48 6.26 -5.81
N ASP A 8 -7.48 5.44 -6.86
CA ASP A 8 -8.63 5.30 -7.74
C ASP A 8 -9.60 4.27 -7.14
N ARG A 9 -10.82 4.68 -6.78
CA ARG A 9 -11.78 3.79 -6.13
C ARG A 9 -12.18 2.62 -7.04
N GLU A 10 -12.17 2.81 -8.35
CA GLU A 10 -12.50 1.74 -9.30
C GLU A 10 -11.42 0.66 -9.33
N ILE A 11 -10.15 1.01 -9.16
CA ILE A 11 -9.07 0.01 -9.04
C ILE A 11 -9.14 -0.67 -7.67
N TYR A 12 -9.39 0.11 -6.62
CA TYR A 12 -9.30 -0.35 -5.23
C TYR A 12 -10.59 -1.00 -4.70
N HIS A 13 -11.71 -0.98 -5.44
CA HIS A 13 -12.97 -1.63 -5.02
C HIS A 13 -12.82 -3.14 -4.78
N CYS A 14 -11.81 -3.76 -5.42
CA CYS A 14 -11.48 -5.17 -5.21
C CYS A 14 -11.02 -5.48 -3.76
N ILE A 15 -10.66 -4.47 -2.97
CA ILE A 15 -10.28 -4.60 -1.55
C ILE A 15 -11.48 -4.39 -0.63
N ALA A 16 -12.33 -3.42 -0.95
CA ALA A 16 -13.53 -3.06 -0.20
C ALA A 16 -14.53 -2.33 -1.11
N GLU A 17 -15.83 -2.65 -0.98
CA GLU A 17 -16.88 -2.13 -1.88
C GLU A 17 -17.26 -0.67 -1.59
N ASP A 18 -17.34 -0.28 -0.32
CA ASP A 18 -17.93 0.99 0.14
C ASP A 18 -16.87 1.98 0.65
N ILE A 19 -15.83 2.21 -0.14
CA ILE A 19 -14.70 3.09 0.23
C ILE A 19 -15.17 4.55 0.33
N VAL A 20 -15.02 5.15 1.51
CA VAL A 20 -15.59 6.48 1.82
C VAL A 20 -14.72 7.67 1.38
N THR A 21 -13.41 7.46 1.23
CA THR A 21 -12.46 8.50 0.84
C THR A 21 -11.45 8.00 -0.19
N ASP A 22 -10.98 8.88 -1.07
CA ASP A 22 -9.87 8.58 -1.99
C ASP A 22 -8.50 8.89 -1.37
N GLU A 23 -8.46 9.69 -0.30
CA GLU A 23 -7.23 10.19 0.28
C GLU A 23 -6.51 9.11 1.09
N VAL A 24 -5.21 8.97 0.84
CA VAL A 24 -4.31 8.12 1.61
C VAL A 24 -3.39 8.98 2.47
N ILE A 25 -3.24 8.59 3.73
CA ILE A 25 -2.34 9.22 4.69
C ILE A 25 -1.31 8.23 5.25
N ILE A 26 -0.30 8.79 5.92
CA ILE A 26 0.54 8.07 6.85
C ILE A 26 0.66 8.87 8.17
N THR A 27 0.70 8.17 9.29
CA THR A 27 0.83 8.77 10.63
C THR A 27 2.27 8.75 11.12
N VAL A 28 2.61 9.62 12.07
CA VAL A 28 3.95 9.64 12.69
C VAL A 28 4.30 8.29 13.31
N VAL A 29 3.32 7.63 13.93
CA VAL A 29 3.49 6.28 14.50
C VAL A 29 3.84 5.24 13.43
N GLN A 30 3.14 5.26 12.29
CA GLN A 30 3.46 4.35 11.18
C GLN A 30 4.85 4.64 10.60
N ILE A 31 5.24 5.91 10.48
CA ILE A 31 6.59 6.31 10.05
C ILE A 31 7.65 5.74 11.01
N MET A 32 7.46 5.88 12.33
CA MET A 32 8.37 5.32 13.34
C MET A 32 8.45 3.80 13.23
N HIS A 33 7.32 3.10 13.11
CA HIS A 33 7.32 1.65 12.93
C HIS A 33 8.03 1.19 11.66
N ILE A 34 7.92 1.94 10.55
CA ILE A 34 8.67 1.64 9.33
C ILE A 34 10.17 1.81 9.60
N ARG A 35 10.60 2.93 10.20
CA ARG A 35 12.02 3.18 10.53
C ARG A 35 12.61 2.10 11.44
N GLU A 36 11.87 1.65 12.44
CA GLU A 36 12.30 0.62 13.39
C GLU A 36 12.44 -0.75 12.75
N ARG A 37 11.51 -1.14 11.87
CA ARG A 37 11.47 -2.48 11.27
C ARG A 37 12.24 -2.57 9.96
N HIS A 38 12.35 -1.46 9.25
CA HIS A 38 12.94 -1.33 7.92
C HIS A 38 13.83 -0.08 7.90
N PRO A 39 15.04 -0.17 8.47
CA PRO A 39 15.93 0.98 8.57
C PRO A 39 16.19 1.61 7.20
N ASN A 40 16.06 2.94 7.13
CA ASN A 40 16.21 3.80 5.94
C ASN A 40 15.11 3.71 4.87
N ASP A 41 14.18 2.75 4.92
CA ASP A 41 13.19 2.59 3.84
C ASP A 41 12.27 3.81 3.71
N TYR A 42 11.87 4.40 4.83
CA TYR A 42 11.06 5.63 4.80
C TYR A 42 11.85 6.80 4.21
N GLU A 43 13.09 7.02 4.67
CA GLU A 43 13.95 8.12 4.23
C GLU A 43 14.27 8.03 2.73
N LEU A 44 14.55 6.83 2.24
CA LEU A 44 15.00 6.60 0.88
C LEU A 44 13.85 6.57 -0.13
N PHE A 45 12.67 6.08 0.26
CA PHE A 45 11.64 5.70 -0.71
C PHE A 45 10.25 6.30 -0.46
N SER A 46 10.04 7.09 0.61
CA SER A 46 8.73 7.72 0.87
C SER A 46 8.26 8.66 -0.23
N THR A 47 9.17 9.20 -1.04
CA THR A 47 8.85 10.01 -2.22
C THR A 47 8.08 9.24 -3.29
N TYR A 48 8.20 7.91 -3.34
CA TYR A 48 7.48 7.06 -4.29
C TYR A 48 6.06 6.69 -3.82
N PHE A 49 5.62 7.08 -2.63
CA PHE A 49 4.32 6.64 -2.10
C PHE A 49 3.15 7.03 -3.01
N ASP A 50 3.12 8.27 -3.51
CA ASP A 50 2.06 8.70 -4.44
C ASP A 50 2.08 7.88 -5.74
N GLU A 51 3.26 7.62 -6.29
CA GLU A 51 3.41 6.79 -7.49
C GLU A 51 2.96 5.35 -7.24
N ILE A 52 3.36 4.74 -6.12
CA ILE A 52 2.95 3.38 -5.75
C ILE A 52 1.43 3.29 -5.59
N ILE A 53 0.79 4.32 -5.03
CA ILE A 53 -0.67 4.33 -4.84
C ILE A 53 -1.39 4.54 -6.18
N ARG A 54 -0.87 5.42 -7.04
CA ARG A 54 -1.52 5.81 -8.29
C ARG A 54 -1.26 4.83 -9.43
N ASP A 55 -0.10 4.19 -9.46
CA ASP A 55 0.39 3.36 -10.57
C ASP A 55 0.98 2.03 -10.07
N LEU A 56 0.23 1.29 -9.25
CA LEU A 56 0.66 -0.02 -8.73
C LEU A 56 0.70 -1.13 -9.81
N ASP A 57 1.50 -2.18 -9.56
CA ASP A 57 1.55 -3.36 -10.42
C ASP A 57 0.55 -4.44 -9.99
N TYR A 58 0.43 -4.68 -8.69
CA TYR A 58 -0.47 -5.70 -8.15
C TYR A 58 -1.15 -5.25 -6.86
N ILE A 59 -2.40 -5.69 -6.69
CA ILE A 59 -3.07 -5.74 -5.38
C ILE A 59 -3.20 -7.20 -4.98
N ILE A 60 -2.71 -7.53 -3.79
CA ILE A 60 -2.75 -8.87 -3.25
C ILE A 60 -3.60 -8.89 -1.98
N GLU A 61 -4.44 -9.91 -1.86
CA GLU A 61 -5.30 -10.11 -0.70
C GLU A 61 -4.48 -10.22 0.60
N ALA A 62 -4.85 -9.42 1.61
CA ALA A 62 -4.33 -9.55 2.96
C ALA A 62 -5.33 -10.28 3.86
N LYS A 63 -4.84 -10.79 4.99
CA LYS A 63 -5.69 -11.51 5.97
C LYS A 63 -6.67 -10.61 6.72
N LYS A 64 -6.36 -9.31 6.83
CA LYS A 64 -7.18 -8.36 7.59
C LYS A 64 -8.25 -7.75 6.66
N PRO A 65 -9.46 -7.49 7.17
CA PRO A 65 -10.51 -6.86 6.37
C PRO A 65 -10.06 -5.48 5.87
N ASN A 66 -10.56 -5.09 4.70
CA ASN A 66 -10.32 -3.80 4.05
C ASN A 66 -8.83 -3.46 3.94
N THR A 67 -7.97 -4.48 3.89
CA THR A 67 -6.52 -4.32 3.87
C THR A 67 -5.95 -5.14 2.71
N ALA A 68 -4.95 -4.61 2.03
CA ALA A 68 -4.26 -5.31 0.95
C ALA A 68 -2.76 -5.03 0.95
N LEU A 69 -2.02 -5.90 0.25
CA LEU A 69 -0.63 -5.61 -0.12
C LEU A 69 -0.64 -4.98 -1.51
N ILE A 70 -0.06 -3.80 -1.63
CA ILE A 70 0.19 -3.10 -2.88
C ILE A 70 1.64 -3.38 -3.26
N LEU A 71 1.84 -3.92 -4.45
CA LEU A 71 3.16 -4.23 -4.98
C LEU A 71 3.48 -3.31 -6.17
N LYS A 72 4.69 -2.77 -6.19
CA LYS A 72 5.18 -1.90 -7.25
C LYS A 72 6.68 -2.10 -7.48
N GLU A 73 7.07 -2.25 -8.73
CA GLU A 73 8.44 -2.08 -9.20
C GLU A 73 8.66 -0.61 -9.63
N ILE A 74 9.68 0.03 -9.07
CA ILE A 74 10.12 1.36 -9.53
C ILE A 74 11.32 1.15 -10.46
N LYS A 75 11.08 1.33 -11.75
CA LYS A 75 12.06 1.03 -12.81
C LYS A 75 13.32 1.87 -12.72
N ASP A 76 13.19 3.13 -12.30
CA ASP A 76 14.31 4.08 -12.22
C ASP A 76 15.39 3.63 -11.23
N VAL A 77 14.98 2.99 -10.14
CA VAL A 77 15.89 2.45 -9.12
C VAL A 77 16.06 0.94 -9.20
N LYS A 78 15.30 0.25 -10.06
CA LYS A 78 15.27 -1.22 -10.19
C LYS A 78 14.98 -1.92 -8.85
N GLU A 79 14.06 -1.35 -8.08
CA GLU A 79 13.67 -1.87 -6.77
C GLU A 79 12.20 -2.22 -6.76
N VAL A 80 11.86 -3.24 -5.97
CA VAL A 80 10.48 -3.70 -5.76
C VAL A 80 10.03 -3.43 -4.32
N PHE A 81 8.79 -2.98 -4.20
CA PHE A 81 8.23 -2.51 -2.95
C PHE A 81 6.95 -3.23 -2.58
N LYS A 82 6.73 -3.33 -1.28
CA LYS A 82 5.49 -3.80 -0.68
C LYS A 82 4.96 -2.76 0.29
N MET A 83 3.76 -2.28 0.02
CA MET A 83 3.00 -1.39 0.89
C MET A 83 1.78 -2.13 1.44
N VAL A 84 1.54 -2.05 2.74
CA VAL A 84 0.31 -2.54 3.35
C VAL A 84 -0.64 -1.36 3.49
N LEU A 85 -1.74 -1.37 2.73
CA LEU A 85 -2.73 -0.31 2.73
C LEU A 85 -4.02 -0.79 3.40
N ARG A 86 -4.58 0.03 4.30
CA ARG A 86 -5.92 -0.16 4.86
C ARG A 86 -6.87 0.90 4.33
N LEU A 87 -8.00 0.46 3.78
CA LEU A 87 -9.08 1.31 3.32
C LEU A 87 -10.13 1.52 4.42
N ILE A 88 -10.75 2.69 4.39
CA ILE A 88 -11.86 3.06 5.27
C ILE A 88 -13.17 2.86 4.52
N THR A 89 -14.09 2.18 5.19
CA THR A 89 -15.44 1.86 4.70
C THR A 89 -16.50 2.61 5.50
N SER A 90 -17.77 2.52 5.12
CA SER A 90 -18.87 3.15 5.86
C SER A 90 -19.06 2.58 7.28
N LYS A 91 -18.47 1.41 7.55
CA LYS A 91 -18.49 0.73 8.86
C LYS A 91 -17.38 1.22 9.81
N ASP A 92 -16.44 2.00 9.30
CA ASP A 92 -15.34 2.58 10.07
C ASP A 92 -15.73 3.97 10.63
N ASN A 93 -14.89 4.53 11.51
CA ASN A 93 -15.03 5.92 11.92
C ASN A 93 -14.77 6.85 10.71
N LEU A 94 -15.74 7.71 10.40
CA LEU A 94 -15.71 8.64 9.26
C LEU A 94 -14.62 9.71 9.37
N ASP A 95 -14.08 9.96 10.57
CA ASP A 95 -12.92 10.84 10.77
C ASP A 95 -11.61 10.20 10.30
N TYR A 96 -11.60 8.89 10.01
CA TYR A 96 -10.43 8.17 9.54
C TYR A 96 -10.29 8.25 8.02
N LYS A 97 -9.04 8.16 7.57
CA LYS A 97 -8.67 8.10 6.14
C LYS A 97 -7.98 6.80 5.80
N ASN A 98 -7.91 6.46 4.52
CA ASN A 98 -7.12 5.32 4.08
C ASN A 98 -5.67 5.53 4.54
N SER A 99 -4.99 4.47 4.97
CA SER A 99 -3.67 4.64 5.57
C SER A 99 -2.67 3.54 5.26
N ILE A 100 -1.42 3.95 5.11
CA ILE A 100 -0.28 3.04 4.99
C ILE A 100 0.03 2.46 6.37
N ILE A 101 -0.19 1.16 6.55
CA ILE A 101 0.09 0.46 7.81
C ILE A 101 1.58 0.20 7.97
N THR A 102 2.25 -0.21 6.89
CA THR A 102 3.70 -0.39 6.82
C THR A 102 4.13 -0.36 5.35
N PHE A 103 5.41 -0.09 5.12
CA PHE A 103 6.03 -0.07 3.81
C PHE A 103 7.43 -0.65 3.92
N MET A 104 7.87 -1.37 2.90
CA MET A 104 9.24 -1.86 2.81
C MET A 104 9.67 -2.14 1.38
N LYS A 105 10.97 -1.97 1.11
CA LYS A 105 11.64 -2.63 -0.02
C LYS A 105 11.64 -4.14 0.24
N ILE A 106 11.41 -4.92 -0.80
CA ILE A 106 11.56 -6.38 -0.76
C ILE A 106 12.53 -6.86 -1.84
N ASP A 107 12.89 -8.14 -1.81
CA ASP A 107 13.68 -8.77 -2.86
C ASP A 107 12.78 -9.52 -3.86
N ASP A 108 13.36 -9.90 -4.99
CA ASP A 108 12.65 -10.67 -6.03
C ASP A 108 12.13 -12.01 -5.50
N LYS A 109 12.81 -12.59 -4.52
CA LYS A 109 12.41 -13.87 -3.92
C LYS A 109 11.07 -13.72 -3.19
N GLU A 110 10.94 -12.70 -2.34
CA GLU A 110 9.71 -12.37 -1.62
C GLU A 110 8.62 -11.91 -2.60
N TRP A 111 8.95 -11.06 -3.58
CA TRP A 111 8.02 -10.63 -4.62
C TRP A 111 7.39 -11.82 -5.34
N ASN A 112 8.23 -12.71 -5.87
CA ASN A 112 7.77 -13.90 -6.58
C ASN A 112 7.02 -14.88 -5.66
N ARG A 113 7.40 -14.97 -4.37
CA ARG A 113 6.67 -15.78 -3.40
C ARG A 113 5.25 -15.24 -3.17
N LEU A 114 5.08 -13.92 -3.10
CA LEU A 114 3.76 -13.29 -2.96
C LEU A 114 2.90 -13.56 -4.19
N LEU A 115 3.44 -13.36 -5.39
CA LEU A 115 2.70 -13.60 -6.64
C LEU A 115 2.29 -15.07 -6.84
N ARG A 116 3.10 -16.02 -6.38
CA ARG A 116 2.77 -17.46 -6.50
C ARG A 116 1.79 -17.95 -5.44
N ASN A 117 1.91 -17.47 -4.22
CA ASN A 117 1.25 -18.11 -3.06
C ASN A 117 0.05 -17.33 -2.53
N LYS A 118 -0.22 -16.13 -3.06
CA LYS A 118 -1.31 -15.26 -2.60
C LYS A 118 -2.28 -14.99 -3.73
N LYS A 119 -3.54 -14.75 -3.35
CA LYS A 119 -4.58 -14.36 -4.29
C LYS A 119 -4.32 -12.93 -4.76
N ILE A 120 -4.15 -12.78 -6.06
CA ILE A 120 -4.04 -11.49 -6.75
C ILE A 120 -5.47 -10.98 -6.99
N LEU A 121 -5.76 -9.79 -6.47
CA LEU A 121 -7.05 -9.10 -6.63
C LEU A 121 -7.05 -8.20 -7.85
N TYR A 122 -5.90 -7.59 -8.14
CA TYR A 122 -5.68 -6.76 -9.32
C TYR A 122 -4.26 -6.98 -9.83
N LYS A 123 -4.13 -6.94 -11.15
CA LYS A 123 -2.85 -6.91 -11.87
C LYS A 123 -2.97 -5.85 -12.96
N ARG A 124 -1.98 -4.98 -13.06
CA ARG A 124 -1.86 -4.02 -14.15
C ARG A 124 -1.64 -4.76 -15.48
N GLU A 125 -2.42 -4.41 -16.51
CA GLU A 125 -2.30 -4.94 -17.87
C GLU A 125 -1.04 -4.45 -18.59
#